data_AF-A0A9E1UVH6-F1
#
_entry.id   AF-A0A9E1UVH6-F1
#
_cell.length_a   1.000
_cell.length_b   1.000
_cell.length_c   1.000
_cell.angle_alpha   90.00
_cell.angle_beta   90.00
_cell.angle_gamma   90.00
#
_symmetry.space_group_name_H-M   'P 1'
#
loop_
_entity.id
_entity.type
_entity.pdbx_description
1 polymer ?
#
loop_
_entity_poly.entity_id
_entity_poly.type
_entity_poly.pdbx_seq_one_letter_code
_entity_poly.pdbx_strand_id
1 'polypeptide(L)'
;MPLNITPCNPYDARIGERELVRMPDGVSAFKVYFVSIVGRPHPERYEWDACPLTPGDFVDEFRQGNWEGVGFVTAFPHITKVFRFAPNSEILLHVAAYSTQTGDRIDLSRQEGYVEFACYAEALLAADEYRYWAEADEVEPYLQQFSSADQSTVRSHTKLAAYAAAKS
;
A
#
# COMPACT_ATOMS: atom_id res chain seq x y z
N MET A 1 -18.12 4.07 -26.76
CA MET A 1 -18.29 2.68 -26.26
C MET A 1 -18.94 2.77 -24.88
N PRO A 2 -19.84 1.85 -24.51
CA PRO A 2 -20.42 1.85 -23.16
C PRO A 2 -19.33 1.54 -22.12
N LEU A 3 -19.45 2.13 -20.93
CA LEU A 3 -18.53 1.89 -19.82
C LEU A 3 -18.63 0.42 -19.37
N ASN A 4 -17.53 -0.33 -19.44
CA ASN A 4 -17.48 -1.70 -18.94
C ASN A 4 -17.18 -1.70 -17.43
N ILE A 5 -18.11 -2.19 -16.62
CA ILE A 5 -18.01 -2.11 -15.15
C ILE A 5 -17.97 -3.52 -14.56
N THR A 6 -16.83 -3.85 -13.95
CA THR A 6 -16.70 -5.04 -13.11
C THR A 6 -16.90 -4.65 -11.64
N PRO A 7 -17.87 -5.25 -10.92
CA PRO A 7 -17.99 -5.02 -9.47
C PRO A 7 -16.69 -5.41 -8.76
N CYS A 8 -16.23 -4.58 -7.82
CA CYS A 8 -15.10 -4.96 -6.99
C CYS A 8 -15.56 -5.99 -5.92
N ASN A 9 -14.62 -6.77 -5.40
CA ASN A 9 -14.89 -7.58 -4.22
C ASN A 9 -15.15 -6.67 -3.01
N PRO A 10 -15.91 -7.13 -2.00
CA PRO A 10 -15.93 -6.48 -0.69
C PRO A 10 -14.52 -6.16 -0.21
N TYR A 11 -14.39 -4.99 0.40
CA TYR A 11 -13.13 -4.45 0.84
C TYR A 11 -13.29 -3.91 2.26
N ASP A 12 -12.68 -4.62 3.20
CA ASP A 12 -12.52 -4.20 4.58
C ASP A 12 -11.06 -4.45 4.97
N ALA A 13 -10.25 -3.42 4.86
CA ALA A 13 -8.83 -3.50 5.19
C ALA A 13 -8.58 -3.12 6.65
N ARG A 14 -7.74 -3.91 7.32
CA ARG A 14 -7.29 -3.74 8.70
C ARG A 14 -5.79 -3.45 8.68
N ILE A 15 -5.40 -2.33 9.27
CA ILE A 15 -4.01 -1.87 9.34
C ILE A 15 -3.51 -2.21 10.75
N GLY A 16 -2.77 -3.31 10.81
CA GLY A 16 -2.33 -3.93 12.06
C GLY A 16 -1.00 -3.36 12.55
N GLU A 17 0.01 -4.21 12.61
CA GLU A 17 1.37 -3.86 13.03
C GLU A 17 2.00 -2.79 12.13
N ARG A 18 2.91 -2.00 12.72
CA ARG A 18 3.68 -0.95 12.06
C ARG A 18 5.13 -1.07 12.51
N GLU A 19 6.06 -1.01 11.57
CA GLU A 19 7.49 -1.09 11.88
C GLU A 19 8.29 -0.07 11.06
N LEU A 20 9.29 0.57 11.69
CA LEU A 20 10.28 1.36 10.97
C LEU A 20 11.46 0.46 10.59
N VAL A 21 11.65 0.25 9.29
CA VAL A 21 12.80 -0.49 8.76
C VAL A 21 13.85 0.48 8.25
N ARG A 22 15.03 0.47 8.87
CA ARG A 22 16.22 1.16 8.36
C ARG A 22 17.03 0.20 7.49
N MET A 23 17.43 0.68 6.32
CA MET A 23 18.18 -0.11 5.35
C MET A 23 19.69 -0.08 5.65
N PRO A 24 20.46 -1.08 5.17
CA PRO A 24 21.90 -1.16 5.42
C PRO A 24 22.74 -0.01 4.84
N ASP A 25 22.20 0.75 3.89
CA ASP A 25 22.89 1.89 3.27
C ASP A 25 23.03 3.11 4.21
N GLY A 26 22.37 3.08 5.37
CA GLY A 26 22.43 4.13 6.40
C GLY A 26 21.62 5.39 6.07
N VAL A 27 20.94 5.44 4.93
CA VAL A 27 20.15 6.61 4.47
C VAL A 27 18.70 6.23 4.24
N SER A 28 18.46 5.06 3.64
CA SER A 28 17.12 4.63 3.28
C SER A 28 16.36 4.09 4.48
N ALA A 29 15.09 4.46 4.57
CA ALA A 29 14.22 4.06 5.67
C ALA A 29 12.75 4.04 5.24
N PHE A 30 12.03 3.00 5.67
CA PHE A 30 10.65 2.78 5.29
C PHE A 30 9.79 2.45 6.50
N LYS A 31 8.66 3.16 6.63
CA LYS A 31 7.59 2.79 7.55
C LYS A 31 6.75 1.69 6.92
N VAL A 32 6.77 0.49 7.48
CA VAL A 32 6.00 -0.66 7.00
C VAL A 32 4.65 -0.69 7.72
N TYR A 33 3.58 -0.73 6.94
CA TYR A 33 2.20 -0.94 7.41
C TYR A 33 1.75 -2.33 6.97
N PHE A 34 1.47 -3.20 7.94
CA PHE A 34 0.92 -4.52 7.66
C PHE A 34 -0.59 -4.45 7.51
N VAL A 35 -1.09 -4.79 6.33
CA VAL A 35 -2.50 -4.62 5.97
C VAL A 35 -3.13 -5.95 5.60
N SER A 36 -4.22 -6.29 6.27
CA SER A 36 -5.05 -7.46 5.98
C SER A 36 -6.35 -7.03 5.31
N ILE A 37 -6.87 -7.77 4.33
CA ILE A 37 -8.24 -7.59 3.81
C ILE A 37 -9.10 -8.72 4.33
N VAL A 38 -9.98 -8.40 5.28
CA VAL A 38 -10.77 -9.40 6.00
C VAL A 38 -12.06 -9.77 5.27
N GLY A 39 -12.52 -11.00 5.49
CA GLY A 39 -13.81 -11.48 5.00
C GLY A 39 -13.84 -11.86 3.52
N ARG A 40 -12.67 -11.97 2.88
CA ARG A 40 -12.54 -12.54 1.53
C ARG A 40 -12.45 -14.07 1.60
N PRO A 41 -12.86 -14.79 0.54
CA PRO A 41 -12.49 -16.19 0.37
C PRO A 41 -10.97 -16.32 0.36
N HIS A 42 -10.43 -17.42 0.90
CA HIS A 42 -8.99 -17.69 0.99
C HIS A 42 -8.25 -16.67 1.89
N PRO A 43 -8.56 -16.61 3.20
CA PRO A 43 -7.95 -15.66 4.13
C PRO A 43 -6.42 -15.77 4.16
N GLU A 44 -5.85 -16.94 3.92
CA GLU A 44 -4.40 -17.17 3.83
C GLU A 44 -3.68 -16.30 2.78
N ARG A 45 -4.42 -15.76 1.81
CA ARG A 45 -3.91 -14.85 0.77
C ARG A 45 -4.06 -13.38 1.13
N TYR A 46 -4.92 -13.03 2.08
CA TYR A 46 -5.32 -11.64 2.31
C TYR A 46 -5.15 -11.18 3.75
N GLU A 47 -5.00 -12.09 4.70
CA GLU A 47 -4.94 -11.81 6.13
C GLU A 47 -3.61 -12.34 6.69
N TRP A 48 -2.82 -11.47 7.34
CA TRP A 48 -1.52 -11.85 7.92
C TRP A 48 -1.64 -12.97 8.95
N ASP A 49 -2.70 -12.98 9.77
CA ASP A 49 -2.92 -14.02 10.80
C ASP A 49 -3.20 -15.42 10.22
N ALA A 50 -3.60 -15.49 8.95
CA ALA A 50 -3.82 -16.75 8.24
C ALA A 50 -2.71 -17.05 7.20
N CYS A 51 -1.77 -16.12 7.01
CA CYS A 51 -0.70 -16.24 6.02
C CYS A 51 0.42 -17.15 6.56
N PRO A 52 1.03 -18.00 5.72
CA PRO A 52 2.24 -18.74 6.10
C PRO A 52 3.45 -17.84 6.37
N LEU A 53 3.50 -16.65 5.76
CA LEU A 53 4.53 -15.64 6.00
C LEU A 53 4.14 -14.76 7.18
N THR A 54 5.07 -14.51 8.09
CA THR A 54 4.85 -13.60 9.21
C THR A 54 5.33 -12.18 8.88
N PRO A 55 4.82 -11.14 9.58
CA PRO A 55 5.36 -9.79 9.49
C PRO A 55 6.88 -9.71 9.72
N GLY A 56 7.41 -10.50 10.67
CA GLY A 56 8.84 -10.57 10.95
C GLY A 56 9.64 -11.15 9.78
N ASP A 57 9.19 -12.26 9.19
CA ASP A 57 9.83 -12.84 7.99
C ASP A 57 9.89 -11.83 6.85
N PHE A 58 8.77 -11.11 6.63
CA PHE A 58 8.70 -10.06 5.61
C PHE A 58 9.71 -8.93 5.87
N VAL A 59 9.83 -8.45 7.11
CA VAL A 59 10.78 -7.38 7.45
C VAL A 59 12.23 -7.83 7.26
N ASP A 60 12.55 -9.05 7.66
CA ASP A 60 13.90 -9.59 7.50
C ASP A 60 14.28 -9.75 6.03
N GLU A 61 13.36 -10.20 5.19
CA GLU A 61 13.55 -10.25 3.73
C GLU A 61 13.61 -8.84 3.12
N PHE A 62 12.70 -7.95 3.51
CA PHE A 62 12.67 -6.58 3.01
C PHE A 62 13.98 -5.84 3.30
N ARG A 63 14.55 -5.99 4.51
CA ARG A 63 15.83 -5.40 4.92
C ARG A 63 17.02 -5.91 4.10
N GLN A 64 16.93 -7.11 3.53
CA GLN A 64 17.96 -7.67 2.64
C GLN A 64 17.83 -7.18 1.19
N GLY A 65 16.70 -6.55 0.84
CA GLY A 65 16.48 -5.98 -0.49
C GLY A 65 17.26 -4.68 -0.73
N ASN A 66 17.41 -4.32 -2.00
CA ASN A 66 18.05 -3.07 -2.43
C ASN A 66 17.01 -1.96 -2.60
N TRP A 67 16.33 -1.61 -1.51
CA TRP A 67 15.35 -0.52 -1.47
C TRP A 67 16.05 0.80 -1.16
N GLU A 68 15.93 1.77 -2.07
CA GLU A 68 16.55 3.08 -1.92
C GLU A 68 15.48 4.16 -1.68
N GLY A 69 15.75 5.04 -0.71
CA GLY A 69 15.00 6.25 -0.43
C GLY A 69 14.29 6.23 0.91
N VAL A 70 13.49 7.26 1.14
CA VAL A 70 12.67 7.43 2.33
C VAL A 70 11.20 7.36 1.94
N GLY A 71 10.40 6.64 2.70
CA GLY A 71 8.97 6.54 2.44
C GLY A 71 8.26 5.53 3.33
N PHE A 72 7.34 4.79 2.74
CA PHE A 72 6.53 3.80 3.45
C PHE A 72 6.15 2.62 2.55
N VAL A 73 5.74 1.54 3.17
CA VAL A 73 5.37 0.30 2.51
C VAL A 73 4.00 -0.12 3.01
N THR A 74 3.13 -0.51 2.09
CA THR A 74 1.91 -1.24 2.45
C THR A 74 2.10 -2.70 2.10
N ALA A 75 2.26 -3.52 3.13
CA ALA A 75 2.51 -4.95 3.00
C ALA A 75 1.20 -5.72 3.21
N PHE A 76 0.56 -6.14 2.12
CA PHE A 76 -0.51 -7.14 2.17
C PHE A 76 0.10 -8.53 1.94
N PRO A 77 -0.52 -9.62 2.40
CA PRO A 77 0.01 -10.96 2.17
C PRO A 77 0.16 -11.38 0.69
N HIS A 78 -0.60 -10.74 -0.22
CA HIS A 78 -0.57 -11.04 -1.66
C HIS A 78 0.16 -9.98 -2.50
N ILE A 79 0.34 -8.77 -1.99
CA ILE A 79 0.96 -7.67 -2.71
C ILE A 79 1.61 -6.67 -1.74
N THR A 80 2.82 -6.26 -2.06
CA THR A 80 3.54 -5.20 -1.37
C THR A 80 3.64 -4.01 -2.31
N LYS A 81 3.27 -2.83 -1.84
CA LYS A 81 3.59 -1.57 -2.54
C LYS A 81 4.60 -0.78 -1.74
N VAL A 82 5.65 -0.38 -2.42
CA VAL A 82 6.72 0.47 -1.88
C VAL A 82 6.50 1.87 -2.41
N PHE A 83 6.28 2.81 -1.50
CA PHE A 83 6.15 4.21 -1.77
C PHE A 83 7.41 4.94 -1.29
N ARG A 84 7.99 5.79 -2.14
CA ARG A 84 9.15 6.62 -1.76
C ARG A 84 9.00 8.04 -2.28
N PHE A 85 9.45 9.01 -1.49
CA PHE A 85 9.61 10.36 -1.99
C PHE A 85 10.70 10.37 -3.07
N ALA A 86 10.44 11.06 -4.18
CA ALA A 86 11.36 11.06 -5.30
C ALA A 86 12.63 11.84 -4.93
N PRO A 87 13.84 11.23 -5.01
CA PRO A 87 15.09 11.91 -4.65
C PRO A 87 15.37 13.18 -5.47
N ASN A 88 14.79 13.24 -6.67
CA ASN A 88 14.92 14.31 -7.64
C ASN A 88 13.75 15.30 -7.60
N SER A 89 12.74 15.07 -6.76
CA SER A 89 11.66 16.01 -6.45
C SER A 89 10.89 15.52 -5.22
N GLU A 90 11.28 15.96 -4.03
CA GLU A 90 10.74 15.45 -2.76
C GLU A 90 9.24 15.75 -2.56
N ILE A 91 8.67 16.59 -3.42
CA ILE A 91 7.23 16.84 -3.49
C ILE A 91 6.47 15.77 -4.29
N LEU A 92 7.12 14.71 -4.77
CA LEU A 92 6.51 13.62 -5.54
C LEU A 92 6.65 12.31 -4.79
N LEU A 93 5.59 11.50 -4.81
CA LEU A 93 5.60 10.14 -4.27
C LEU A 93 5.61 9.12 -5.42
N HIS A 94 6.70 8.37 -5.54
CA HIS A 94 6.80 7.24 -6.45
C HIS A 94 6.22 5.98 -5.80
N VAL A 95 5.60 5.12 -6.62
CA VAL A 95 5.08 3.83 -6.18
C VAL A 95 5.53 2.71 -7.12
N ALA A 96 5.91 1.57 -6.54
CA ALA A 96 6.11 0.32 -7.26
C ALA A 96 5.45 -0.83 -6.48
N ALA A 97 5.00 -1.86 -7.19
CA ALA A 97 4.33 -3.01 -6.61
C ALA A 97 5.10 -4.31 -6.85
N TYR A 98 5.00 -5.21 -5.89
CA TYR A 98 5.73 -6.48 -5.83
C TYR A 98 4.84 -7.57 -5.24
N SER A 99 5.07 -8.81 -5.64
CA SER A 99 4.51 -9.97 -4.97
C SER A 99 5.16 -10.11 -3.60
N THR A 100 4.36 -10.09 -2.53
CA THR A 100 4.87 -10.27 -1.16
C THR A 100 5.53 -11.63 -0.97
N GLN A 101 5.08 -12.64 -1.71
CA GLN A 101 5.55 -14.01 -1.55
C GLN A 101 6.85 -14.31 -2.31
N THR A 102 7.14 -13.56 -3.37
CA THR A 102 8.26 -13.87 -4.26
C THR A 102 9.21 -12.71 -4.48
N GLY A 103 8.86 -11.49 -4.05
CA GLY A 103 9.62 -10.27 -4.33
C GLY A 103 9.53 -9.81 -5.78
N ASP A 104 8.86 -10.57 -6.67
CA ASP A 104 8.77 -10.24 -8.09
C ASP A 104 7.97 -8.96 -8.32
N ARG A 105 8.45 -8.14 -9.26
CA ARG A 105 7.77 -6.89 -9.63
C ARG A 105 6.43 -7.17 -10.33
N ILE A 106 5.41 -6.42 -9.94
CA ILE A 106 4.07 -6.43 -10.53
C ILE A 106 3.88 -5.18 -11.39
N ASP A 107 3.35 -5.36 -12.60
CA ASP A 107 2.99 -4.24 -13.46
C ASP A 107 1.68 -3.57 -12.99
N LEU A 108 1.77 -2.26 -12.79
CA LEU A 108 0.65 -1.41 -12.40
C LEU A 108 -0.12 -0.86 -13.60
N SER A 109 0.31 -1.12 -14.85
CA SER A 109 -0.44 -0.71 -16.03
C SER A 109 -1.87 -1.27 -16.00
N ARG A 110 -2.81 -0.42 -16.41
CA ARG A 110 -4.25 -0.73 -16.52
C ARG A 110 -4.71 -0.35 -17.92
N GLN A 111 -5.98 -0.62 -18.20
CA GLN A 111 -6.58 -0.35 -19.51
C GLN A 111 -6.48 1.14 -19.87
N GLU A 112 -6.51 1.45 -21.16
CA GLU A 112 -6.56 2.84 -21.69
C GLU A 112 -5.34 3.72 -21.32
N GLY A 113 -4.20 3.09 -20.99
CA GLY A 113 -2.96 3.80 -20.66
C GLY A 113 -2.92 4.36 -19.23
N TYR A 114 -3.88 4.00 -18.39
CA TYR A 114 -3.84 4.32 -16.96
C TYR A 114 -2.86 3.42 -16.21
N VAL A 115 -2.40 3.90 -15.06
CA VAL A 115 -1.65 3.11 -14.10
C VAL A 115 -2.43 3.07 -12.78
N GLU A 116 -2.43 1.91 -12.13
CA GLU A 116 -2.97 1.80 -10.80
C GLU A 116 -2.09 2.56 -9.82
N PHE A 117 -2.67 3.56 -9.19
CA PHE A 117 -2.05 4.26 -8.07
C PHE A 117 -2.20 3.42 -6.78
N ALA A 118 -3.43 3.33 -6.26
CA ALA A 118 -3.69 2.79 -4.93
C ALA A 118 -5.10 2.21 -4.80
N CYS A 119 -5.27 1.23 -3.92
CA CYS A 119 -6.55 0.88 -3.30
C CYS A 119 -6.86 1.84 -2.14
N TYR A 120 -7.99 1.64 -1.45
CA TYR A 120 -8.43 2.62 -0.45
C TYR A 120 -7.51 2.73 0.77
N ALA A 121 -7.06 1.62 1.36
CA ALA A 121 -6.12 1.67 2.50
C ALA A 121 -4.81 2.35 2.11
N GLU A 122 -4.28 1.99 0.94
CA GLU A 122 -3.05 2.58 0.39
C GLU A 122 -3.20 4.09 0.18
N ALA A 123 -4.33 4.56 -0.37
CA ALA A 123 -4.57 5.98 -0.58
C ALA A 123 -4.73 6.75 0.73
N LEU A 124 -5.35 6.14 1.75
CA LEU A 124 -5.49 6.72 3.08
C LEU A 124 -4.12 6.90 3.75
N LEU A 125 -3.32 5.83 3.76
CA LEU A 125 -1.95 5.87 4.27
C LEU A 125 -1.10 6.86 3.50
N ALA A 126 -1.16 6.85 2.16
CA ALA A 126 -0.44 7.79 1.32
C ALA A 126 -0.79 9.25 1.63
N ALA A 127 -2.06 9.56 1.90
CA ALA A 127 -2.47 10.92 2.24
C ALA A 127 -1.87 11.39 3.57
N ASP A 128 -1.89 10.55 4.60
CA ASP A 128 -1.27 10.86 5.89
C ASP A 128 0.24 11.01 5.76
N GLU A 129 0.89 10.06 5.09
CA GLU A 129 2.33 10.05 4.87
C GLU A 129 2.82 11.26 4.11
N TYR A 130 2.09 11.66 3.06
CA TYR A 130 2.39 12.88 2.33
C TYR A 130 2.30 14.12 3.20
N ARG A 131 1.26 14.20 4.05
CA ARG A 131 1.07 15.33 4.94
C ARG A 131 2.19 15.39 5.97
N TYR A 132 2.53 14.27 6.61
CA TYR A 132 3.63 14.22 7.58
C TYR A 132 4.96 14.63 6.96
N TRP A 133 5.23 14.18 5.73
CA TRP A 133 6.43 14.61 5.01
C TRP A 133 6.42 16.10 4.71
N ALA A 134 5.30 16.63 4.21
CA ALA A 134 5.17 18.05 3.88
C ALA A 134 5.23 18.98 5.11
N GLU A 135 4.84 18.48 6.29
CA GLU A 135 4.84 19.23 7.55
C GLU A 135 6.16 19.10 8.33
N ALA A 136 7.02 18.14 7.98
CA ALA A 136 8.27 17.90 8.69
C ALA A 136 9.42 18.76 8.13
N ASP A 137 10.17 19.39 9.02
CA ASP A 137 11.40 20.12 8.66
C ASP A 137 12.59 19.17 8.45
N GLU A 138 12.53 17.95 9.00
CA GLU A 138 13.59 16.96 8.97
C GLU A 138 13.04 15.54 8.78
N VAL A 139 13.86 14.65 8.20
CA VAL A 139 13.47 13.26 7.90
C VAL A 139 13.18 12.45 9.16
N GLU A 140 13.98 12.60 10.21
CA GLU A 140 13.85 11.76 11.41
C GLU A 140 12.51 12.00 12.15
N PRO A 141 12.06 13.24 12.38
CA PRO A 141 10.69 13.51 12.83
C PRO A 141 9.60 12.83 11.98
N TYR A 142 9.71 12.88 10.65
CA TYR A 142 8.77 12.19 9.75
C TYR A 142 8.78 10.67 9.96
N LEU A 143 9.95 10.06 10.14
CA LEU A 143 10.09 8.61 10.34
C LEU A 143 9.49 8.13 11.68
N GLN A 144 9.43 9.00 12.68
CA GLN A 144 8.81 8.68 13.98
C GLN A 144 7.27 8.82 13.96
N GLN A 145 6.71 9.48 12.95
CA GLN A 145 5.27 9.73 12.86
C GLN A 145 4.59 8.71 11.95
N PHE A 146 3.80 7.81 12.55
CA PHE A 146 2.98 6.84 11.80
C PHE A 146 1.54 7.32 11.65
N SER A 147 0.90 6.93 10.55
CA SER A 147 -0.54 7.10 10.36
C SER A 147 -1.30 6.33 11.44
N SER A 148 -2.29 7.02 12.02
CA SER A 148 -3.22 6.45 12.99
C SER A 148 -4.34 5.64 12.34
N ALA A 149 -4.37 5.53 11.01
CA ALA A 149 -5.38 4.74 10.31
C ALA A 149 -5.27 3.26 10.73
N ASP A 150 -6.38 2.69 11.17
CA ASP A 150 -6.51 1.31 11.66
C ASP A 150 -7.43 0.47 10.76
N GLN A 151 -8.35 1.10 10.04
CA GLN A 151 -9.31 0.46 9.18
C GLN A 151 -9.65 1.31 7.95
N SER A 152 -9.94 0.64 6.83
CA SER A 152 -10.59 1.29 5.69
C SER A 152 -11.57 0.34 4.99
N THR A 153 -12.82 0.77 4.85
CA THR A 153 -13.91 -0.07 4.29
C THR A 153 -14.58 0.62 3.10
N VAL A 154 -14.75 -0.12 2.00
CA VAL A 154 -15.57 0.34 0.87
C VAL A 154 -17.01 -0.11 1.10
N ARG A 155 -17.86 0.83 1.52
CA ARG A 155 -19.28 0.56 1.89
C ARG A 155 -20.13 -0.03 0.78
N SER A 156 -19.83 0.27 -0.48
CA SER A 156 -20.57 -0.23 -1.64
C SER A 156 -19.59 -0.55 -2.74
N HIS A 157 -19.61 -1.80 -3.20
CA HIS A 157 -18.78 -2.29 -4.29
C HIS A 157 -19.52 -2.25 -5.66
N THR A 158 -20.73 -1.69 -5.67
CA THR A 158 -21.63 -1.65 -6.86
C THR A 158 -21.98 -0.23 -7.31
N LYS A 159 -21.47 0.82 -6.62
CA LYS A 159 -21.90 2.21 -6.84
C LYS A 159 -21.69 2.72 -8.26
N LEU A 160 -20.61 2.31 -8.94
CA LEU A 160 -20.33 2.71 -10.32
C LEU A 160 -21.33 2.07 -11.29
N ALA A 161 -21.64 0.79 -11.10
CA ALA A 161 -22.65 0.09 -11.87
C ALA A 161 -24.04 0.72 -11.68
N ALA A 162 -24.41 1.01 -10.43
CA ALA A 162 -25.66 1.70 -10.11
C ALA A 162 -25.74 3.10 -10.76
N TYR A 163 -24.64 3.86 -10.75
CA TYR A 163 -24.59 5.16 -11.41
C TYR A 163 -24.78 5.05 -12.93
N ALA A 164 -24.07 4.14 -13.60
CA ALA A 164 -24.19 3.97 -15.04
C ALA A 164 -25.59 3.52 -15.46
N ALA A 165 -26.20 2.58 -14.72
CA ALA A 165 -27.57 2.13 -14.96
C ALA A 165 -28.59 3.27 -14.81
N ALA A 166 -28.39 4.19 -13.86
CA ALA A 166 -29.26 5.35 -13.68
C ALA A 166 -29.08 6.46 -14.74
N LYS A 167 -28.05 6.35 -15.60
CA LYS A 167 -27.74 7.31 -16.68
C LYS A 167 -27.95 6.72 -18.09
N SER A 168 -28.28 5.43 -18.17
CA SER A 168 -28.62 4.72 -19.41
C SER A 168 -30.13 4.81 -19.66
#